data_AF-A0A2D6N0E9-F1
#
_entry.id   AF-A0A2D6N0E9-F1
#
_cell.length_a   1.000
_cell.length_b   1.000
_cell.length_c   1.000
_cell.angle_alpha   90.00
_cell.angle_beta   90.00
_cell.angle_gamma   90.00
#
_symmetry.space_group_name_H-M   'P 1'
#
loop_
_entity.id
_entity.type
_entity.pdbx_description
1 polymer ?
#
loop_
_entity_poly.entity_id
_entity_poly.type
_entity_poly.pdbx_seq_one_letter_code
_entity_poly.pdbx_strand_id
1 'polypeptide(L)'
;MSFRRGDRIRVKNPQSEYTGCRGTIADPASEERAGVSVLGHHVAIDGENGVVRPFLVDDLEPLRVARVPGRASAPVRQEADGGPSSE
;
A
#
# COMPACT_ATOMS: atom_id res chain seq x y z
N MET A 1 -3.09 -17.12 -5.20
CA MET A 1 -2.59 -15.76 -5.52
C MET A 1 -1.26 -15.58 -4.80
N SER A 2 -0.30 -14.86 -5.38
CA SER A 2 0.96 -14.57 -4.70
C SER A 2 0.92 -13.11 -4.26
N PHE A 3 1.00 -12.89 -2.94
CA PHE A 3 1.22 -11.57 -2.37
C PHE A 3 2.71 -11.30 -2.22
N ARG A 4 3.10 -10.03 -2.24
CA ARG A 4 4.45 -9.55 -2.02
C ARG A 4 4.47 -8.55 -0.88
N ARG A 5 5.62 -8.41 -0.22
CA ARG A 5 5.85 -7.35 0.77
C ARG A 5 5.49 -5.99 0.18
N GLY A 6 4.69 -5.21 0.91
CA GLY A 6 4.18 -3.91 0.46
C GLY A 6 2.83 -3.96 -0.26
N ASP A 7 2.33 -5.14 -0.63
CA ASP A 7 1.01 -5.25 -1.25
C ASP A 7 -0.09 -4.79 -0.29
N ARG A 8 -1.05 -4.05 -0.83
CA ARG A 8 -2.24 -3.61 -0.11
C ARG A 8 -3.30 -4.69 -0.20
N ILE A 9 -3.84 -5.05 0.95
CA ILE A 9 -4.84 -6.11 1.07
C ILE A 9 -6.02 -5.66 1.93
N ARG A 10 -7.08 -6.46 1.87
CA ARG A 10 -8.17 -6.46 2.84
C ARG A 10 -8.39 -7.88 3.37
N VAL A 11 -8.72 -7.98 4.64
CA VAL A 11 -9.09 -9.25 5.27
C VAL A 11 -10.56 -9.54 4.95
N LYS A 12 -10.84 -10.71 4.39
CA LYS A 12 -12.19 -11.14 3.97
C LYS A 12 -12.75 -12.34 4.74
N ASN A 13 -11.96 -12.95 5.64
CA ASN A 13 -12.43 -14.08 6.44
C ASN A 13 -13.49 -13.63 7.44
N PRO A 14 -14.78 -14.06 7.30
CA PRO A 14 -15.88 -13.59 8.12
C PRO A 14 -15.81 -14.01 9.59
N GLN A 15 -14.92 -14.95 9.93
CA GLN A 15 -14.70 -15.40 11.30
C GLN A 15 -13.60 -14.60 12.01
N SER A 16 -12.88 -13.73 11.29
CA SER A 16 -11.82 -12.90 11.86
C SER A 16 -12.39 -11.62 12.47
N GLU A 17 -11.85 -11.18 13.60
CA GLU A 17 -12.13 -9.84 14.16
C GLU A 17 -11.68 -8.71 13.23
N TYR A 18 -10.75 -9.00 12.32
CA TYR A 18 -10.21 -8.05 11.34
C TYR A 18 -10.99 -8.04 10.02
N THR A 19 -12.15 -8.71 9.94
CA THR A 19 -12.97 -8.72 8.72
C THR A 19 -13.24 -7.30 8.24
N GLY A 20 -12.90 -7.01 6.99
CA GLY A 20 -13.09 -5.68 6.42
C GLY A 20 -11.92 -4.73 6.62
N CYS A 21 -11.02 -5.01 7.56
CA CYS A 21 -9.84 -4.21 7.81
C CYS A 21 -8.89 -4.26 6.62
N ARG A 22 -8.16 -3.16 6.43
CA ARG A 22 -7.14 -3.00 5.41
C ARG A 22 -5.76 -3.09 6.05
N GLY A 23 -4.79 -3.53 5.25
CA GLY A 23 -3.43 -3.64 5.72
C GLY A 23 -2.42 -3.77 4.59
N THR A 24 -1.17 -3.95 5.00
CA THR A 24 -0.04 -4.12 4.09
C THR A 24 0.73 -5.39 4.46
N ILE A 25 1.13 -6.16 3.45
CA ILE A 25 1.99 -7.32 3.67
C ILE A 25 3.35 -6.85 4.23
N ALA A 26 3.69 -7.34 5.41
CA ALA A 26 4.83 -6.95 6.22
C ALA A 26 5.87 -8.07 6.38
N ASP A 27 5.76 -9.15 5.59
CA ASP A 27 6.64 -10.33 5.69
C ASP A 27 8.12 -9.95 5.86
N PRO A 28 8.85 -10.65 6.75
CA PRO A 28 10.28 -10.44 6.90
C PRO A 28 10.99 -10.74 5.56
N ALA A 29 11.96 -9.91 5.20
CA ALA A 29 12.68 -9.99 3.91
C ALA A 29 13.32 -11.36 3.62
N SER A 30 13.47 -12.21 4.63
CA SER A 30 14.08 -13.54 4.55
C SER A 30 13.10 -14.68 4.18
N GLU A 31 11.79 -14.44 4.20
CA GLU A 31 10.77 -15.45 3.82
C GLU A 31 10.51 -15.53 2.31
N GLU A 32 11.29 -14.80 1.49
CA GLU A 32 11.36 -14.99 0.04
C GLU A 32 12.15 -16.28 -0.33
N ARG A 33 11.94 -17.38 0.41
CA ARG A 33 12.47 -18.69 0.05
C ARG A 33 11.66 -19.22 -1.12
N ALA A 34 12.18 -18.92 -2.31
CA ALA A 34 11.72 -19.41 -3.60
C ALA A 34 11.38 -20.92 -3.54
N GLY A 35 10.10 -21.26 -3.70
CA GLY A 35 9.66 -22.63 -3.95
C GLY A 35 8.69 -23.26 -2.94
N VAL A 36 8.47 -22.65 -1.76
CA VAL A 36 7.46 -23.14 -0.81
C VAL A 36 6.21 -22.28 -0.92
N SER A 37 5.05 -22.87 -1.21
CA SER A 37 3.77 -22.17 -1.14
C SER A 37 3.52 -21.77 0.31
N VAL A 38 3.73 -20.50 0.64
CA VAL A 38 3.41 -19.99 1.97
C VAL A 38 1.90 -20.07 2.19
N LEU A 39 1.49 -20.69 3.30
CA LEU A 39 0.07 -20.81 3.66
C LEU A 39 -0.53 -19.46 4.05
N GLY A 40 0.32 -18.51 4.46
CA GLY A 40 -0.11 -17.20 4.94
C GLY A 40 1.00 -16.15 4.88
N HIS A 41 0.62 -14.94 5.27
CA HIS A 41 1.47 -13.74 5.30
C HIS A 41 1.27 -12.97 6.60
N HIS A 42 2.31 -12.27 7.03
CA HIS A 42 2.24 -11.28 8.08
C HIS A 42 1.72 -9.96 7.51
N VAL A 43 0.67 -9.41 8.12
CA VAL A 43 0.01 -8.17 7.68
C VAL A 43 0.08 -7.13 8.78
N ALA A 44 0.58 -5.95 8.46
CA ALA A 44 0.41 -4.76 9.28
C ALA A 44 -0.99 -4.18 9.02
N ILE A 45 -1.85 -4.15 10.04
CA ILE A 45 -3.23 -3.65 9.94
C ILE A 45 -3.25 -2.13 10.15
N ASP A 46 -3.98 -1.41 9.29
CA ASP A 46 -4.12 0.03 9.40
C ASP A 46 -4.83 0.41 10.72
N GLY A 47 -4.24 1.33 11.48
CA GLY A 47 -4.82 1.80 12.75
C GLY A 47 -4.41 0.99 13.99
N GLU A 48 -3.71 -0.13 13.84
CA GLU A 48 -3.24 -0.99 14.96
C GLU A 48 -1.83 -0.61 15.47
N ASN A 49 -1.40 0.65 15.32
CA ASN A 49 -0.12 1.18 15.85
C ASN A 49 1.14 0.34 15.54
N GLY A 50 1.19 -0.27 14.35
CA GLY A 50 2.34 -1.06 13.90
C GLY A 50 2.30 -2.54 14.35
N VAL A 51 1.19 -3.01 14.92
CA VAL A 51 0.99 -4.44 15.16
C VAL A 51 0.86 -5.19 13.84
N VAL A 52 1.53 -6.33 13.78
CA VAL A 52 1.54 -7.24 12.63
C VAL A 52 0.87 -8.55 13.05
N ARG A 53 -0.04 -9.06 12.21
CA ARG A 53 -0.80 -10.28 12.47
C ARG A 53 -0.65 -11.28 11.32
N PRO A 54 -0.57 -12.59 11.60
CA PRO A 54 -0.55 -13.61 10.55
C PRO A 54 -1.96 -13.86 10.00
N PHE A 55 -2.07 -13.98 8.68
CA PHE A 55 -3.30 -14.36 7.97
C PHE A 55 -3.02 -15.38 6.89
N LEU A 56 -3.97 -16.28 6.62
CA LEU A 56 -3.87 -17.19 5.48
C LEU A 56 -4.05 -16.44 4.16
N VAL A 57 -3.43 -16.92 3.08
CA VAL A 57 -3.60 -16.35 1.74
C VAL A 57 -5.08 -16.30 1.34
N ASP A 58 -5.83 -17.35 1.72
CA ASP A 58 -7.25 -17.48 1.41
C ASP A 58 -8.13 -16.51 2.19
N ASP A 59 -7.62 -15.90 3.26
CA ASP A 59 -8.33 -14.90 4.08
C ASP A 59 -8.10 -13.47 3.58
N LEU A 60 -7.28 -13.30 2.54
CA LEU A 60 -6.87 -12.00 2.02
C LEU A 60 -7.45 -11.76 0.62
N GLU A 61 -7.76 -10.50 0.34
CA GLU A 61 -8.05 -10.01 -1.00
C GLU A 61 -7.09 -8.86 -1.36
N PRO A 62 -6.49 -8.85 -2.57
CA PRO A 62 -5.64 -7.75 -3.01
C PRO A 62 -6.49 -6.50 -3.27
N LEU A 63 -6.10 -5.38 -2.67
CA LEU A 63 -6.65 -4.07 -3.00
C LEU A 63 -5.85 -3.49 -4.15
N ARG A 64 -6.44 -3.48 -5.35
CA ARG A 64 -5.86 -2.79 -6.50
C ARG A 64 -5.95 -1.30 -6.26
N VAL A 65 -4.83 -0.67 -5.91
CA VAL A 65 -4.73 0.78 -5.93
C VAL A 65 -4.74 1.20 -7.39
N ALA A 66 -5.85 1.75 -7.87
CA ALA A 66 -5.83 2.46 -9.14
C ALA A 66 -4.78 3.56 -9.01
N ARG A 67 -3.69 3.48 -9.78
CA ARG A 67 -2.73 4.59 -9.88
C ARG A 67 -3.54 5.79 -10.33
N VAL A 68 -3.80 6.74 -9.43
CA VAL A 68 -4.32 8.04 -9.83
C VAL A 68 -3.25 8.62 -10.75
N PRO A 69 -3.53 8.84 -12.05
CA PRO A 69 -2.56 9.49 -12.91
C PRO A 69 -2.22 10.82 -12.24
N GLY A 70 -0.93 10.99 -11.91
CA GLY A 70 -0.44 12.16 -11.20
C GLY A 70 -0.97 13.40 -11.89
N ARG A 71 -1.75 14.20 -11.16
CA ARG A 71 -2.14 15.53 -11.58
C ARG A 71 -0.84 16.24 -11.93
N ALA A 72 -0.59 16.42 -13.23
CA ALA A 72 0.56 17.14 -13.73
C ALA A 72 0.65 18.45 -12.93
N SER A 73 1.77 18.64 -12.22
CA SER A 73 2.07 19.89 -11.56
C SER A 73 1.90 20.98 -12.59
N ALA A 74 0.87 21.81 -12.43
CA ALA A 74 0.64 22.94 -13.30
C ALA A 74 1.92 23.81 -13.29
N PRO A 75 2.42 24.26 -14.45
CA PRO A 75 3.58 25.14 -14.47
C PRO A 75 3.23 26.41 -13.70
N VAL A 76 4.01 26.68 -12.65
CA VAL A 76 4.06 27.98 -11.97
C VAL A 76 4.24 29.05 -13.05
N ARG A 77 3.25 29.93 -13.20
CA ARG A 77 3.42 31.16 -13.97
C ARG A 77 4.40 32.02 -13.20
N GLN A 78 5.62 32.11 -13.70
CA GLN A 78 6.61 33.05 -13.25
C GLN A 78 6.17 34.42 -13.80
N GLU A 79 5.45 35.20 -13.00
CA GLU A 79 5.29 36.64 -13.25
C GLU A 79 6.68 37.27 -13.13
N ALA A 80 7.34 37.42 -14.27
CA ALA A 80 8.47 38.32 -14.41
C ALA A 80 7.90 39.74 -14.46
N ASP A 81 7.78 40.35 -13.29
CA ASP A 81 7.51 41.78 -13.16
C ASP A 81 8.69 42.55 -13.78
N GLY A 82 8.45 43.06 -14.98
CA GLY A 82 9.41 43.84 -15.74
C GLY A 82 9.54 45.24 -15.17
N GLY A 83 10.60 45.49 -14.41
CA GLY A 83 11.32 46.77 -14.52
C GLY A 83 12.46 46.61 -15.55
N PRO A 84 13.02 47.67 -16.17
CA PRO A 84 12.83 49.11 -15.92
C PRO A 84 12.58 49.94 -17.20
N SER A 85 12.21 51.23 -17.06
CA SER A 85 12.53 52.37 -17.96
C SER A 85 11.94 53.64 -17.32
N SER A 86 12.72 54.53 -16.72
CA SER A 86 13.50 55.62 -17.34
C SER A 86 12.64 56.66 -18.06
N GLU A 87 12.33 57.75 -17.35
CA GLU A 87 12.27 59.13 -17.85
C GLU A 87 12.75 60.09 -16.75
#